data_AF-A0A357VSI8-F1
#
_entry.id   AF-A0A357VSI8-F1
#
_cell.length_a   1.000
_cell.length_b   1.000
_cell.length_c   1.000
_cell.angle_alpha   90.00
_cell.angle_beta   90.00
_cell.angle_gamma   90.00
#
_symmetry.space_group_name_H-M   'P 1'
#
loop_
_entity.id
_entity.type
_entity.pdbx_description
1 polymer ?
#
loop_
_entity_poly.entity_id
_entity_poly.type
_entity_poly.pdbx_seq_one_letter_code
_entity_poly.pdbx_strand_id
1 'polypeptide(L)' 'MNKVYEIYKNLYDFYGPQYWWPADNWFEVTVGAILTQNTSWNNVEKSIENLKQLDLL' A
#
# COMPACT_ATOMS: atom_id res chain seq x y z
N MET A 1 -10.22 6.51 27.40
CA MET A 1 -9.64 5.76 26.27
C MET A 1 -8.31 6.42 25.90
N ASN A 2 -7.36 5.73 25.27
CA ASN A 2 -6.13 6.38 24.79
C ASN A 2 -6.50 7.33 23.62
N LYS A 3 -5.99 8.57 23.62
CA LYS A 3 -6.23 9.57 22.56
C LYS A 3 -5.97 9.05 21.14
N VAL A 4 -4.97 8.17 20.98
CA VAL A 4 -4.66 7.52 19.68
C VAL A 4 -5.82 6.65 19.20
N TYR A 5 -6.48 5.94 20.12
CA TYR A 5 -7.61 5.08 19.78
C TYR A 5 -8.84 5.89 19.36
N GLU A 6 -9.09 7.05 19.99
CA GLU A 6 -10.18 7.95 19.59
C GLU A 6 -9.95 8.54 18.19
N ILE A 7 -8.71 8.94 17.89
CA ILE A 7 -8.33 9.41 16.55
C ILE A 7 -8.53 8.29 15.52
N TYR A 8 -8.02 7.08 15.81
CA TYR A 8 -8.20 5.92 14.94
C TYR A 8 -9.68 5.66 14.66
N LYS A 9 -10.52 5.64 15.70
CA LYS A 9 -11.95 5.38 15.55
C LYS A 9 -12.64 6.42 14.68
N ASN A 10 -12.38 7.72 14.92
CA ASN A 10 -12.99 8.78 14.11
C ASN A 10 -12.59 8.69 12.63
N LEU A 11 -11.32 8.36 12.36
CA LEU A 11 -10.84 8.16 10.99
C LEU A 11 -11.47 6.91 10.36
N TYR A 12 -11.53 5.80 11.10
CA TYR A 12 -12.11 4.56 10.61
C TYR A 12 -13.62 4.69 10.34
N ASP A 13 -14.37 5.34 11.23
CA ASP A 13 -15.80 5.57 11.08
C ASP A 13 -16.11 6.47 9.86
N PHE A 14 -15.23 7.42 9.54
CA PHE A 14 -15.40 8.32 8.40
C PHE A 14 -14.98 7.70 7.06
N TYR A 15 -13.79 7.08 7.02
CA TYR A 15 -13.20 6.59 5.77
C TYR A 15 -13.50 5.11 5.48
N GLY A 16 -13.78 4.31 6.50
CA GLY A 16 -13.92 2.86 6.38
C GLY A 16 -12.60 2.14 6.05
N PRO A 17 -12.65 0.85 5.70
CA PRO A 17 -11.48 0.09 5.25
C PRO A 17 -10.86 0.74 3.99
N GLN A 18 -9.59 1.16 4.09
CA GLN A 18 -8.94 1.90 3.00
C GLN A 18 -8.31 1.03 1.93
N TYR A 19 -7.94 -0.22 2.25
CA TYR A 19 -7.13 -1.06 1.37
C TYR A 19 -5.93 -0.29 0.78
N TRP A 20 -5.32 0.55 1.63
CA TRP A 20 -4.40 1.64 1.25
C TRP A 20 -3.13 1.16 0.52
N TRP A 21 -2.84 -0.13 0.59
CA TRP A 21 -1.76 -0.78 -0.13
C TRP A 21 -2.32 -1.93 -0.98
N PRO A 22 -2.53 -1.73 -2.29
CA PRO A 22 -3.00 -2.79 -3.17
C PRO A 22 -1.83 -3.73 -3.48
N ALA A 23 -2.03 -5.03 -3.22
CA ALA A 23 -1.10 -6.09 -3.58
C ALA A 23 -1.83 -7.44 -3.59
N ASP A 24 -1.46 -8.33 -4.50
CA ASP A 24 -2.08 -9.65 -4.63
C ASP A 24 -1.53 -10.65 -3.60
N ASN A 25 -0.27 -10.45 -3.18
CA ASN A 25 0.42 -11.34 -2.26
C ASN A 25 1.47 -10.59 -1.40
N TRP A 26 2.02 -11.27 -0.40
CA TRP A 26 3.02 -10.69 0.52
C TRP A 26 4.35 -10.35 -0.17
N PHE A 27 4.69 -11.04 -1.27
CA PHE A 27 5.91 -10.79 -2.03
C PHE A 27 5.81 -9.44 -2.76
N GLU A 28 4.67 -9.17 -3.41
CA GLU A 28 4.37 -7.87 -4.02
C GLU A 28 4.39 -6.74 -2.98
N VAL A 29 3.86 -6.95 -1.77
CA VAL A 29 3.96 -5.97 -0.67
C VAL A 29 5.43 -5.63 -0.37
N THR A 30 6.29 -6.66 -0.31
CA THR A 30 7.72 -6.48 -0.02
C THR A 30 8.42 -5.71 -1.14
N VAL A 31 8.19 -6.09 -2.40
CA VAL A 31 8.76 -5.42 -3.57
C VAL A 31 8.29 -3.97 -3.65
N GLY A 32 6.98 -3.72 -3.48
CA GLY A 32 6.43 -2.37 -3.45
C GLY A 32 7.06 -1.50 -2.35
N ALA A 33 7.26 -2.05 -1.14
CA ALA A 33 7.86 -1.32 -0.03
C ALA A 33 9.32 -0.91 -0.33
N ILE A 34 10.07 -1.75 -1.06
CA ILE A 34 11.41 -1.40 -1.55
C ILE A 34 11.30 -0.30 -2.62
N LEU A 35 10.41 -0.47 -3.59
CA LEU A 35 10.26 0.46 -4.71
C LEU A 35 9.80 1.85 -4.27
N THR A 36 8.94 1.98 -3.25
CA THR A 36 8.49 3.28 -2.72
C THR A 36 9.60 4.17 -2.15
N GLN A 37 10.77 3.61 -1.86
CA GLN A 37 11.90 4.39 -1.34
C GLN A 37 12.39 5.38 -2.41
N ASN A 38 12.37 6.67 -2.11
CA ASN A 38 12.80 7.77 -3.00
C ASN A 38 12.04 7.88 -4.33
N THR A 39 10.81 7.37 -4.42
CA THR A 39 9.96 7.55 -5.62
C THR A 39 8.49 7.79 -5.26
N SER A 40 7.69 8.25 -6.22
CA SER A 40 6.24 8.44 -6.04
C SER A 40 5.48 7.13 -6.24
N TRP A 41 4.34 6.96 -5.56
CA TRP A 41 3.48 5.78 -5.72
C TRP A 41 3.11 5.49 -7.18
N ASN A 42 2.78 6.53 -7.96
CA ASN A 42 2.49 6.42 -9.39
C ASN A 42 3.64 5.81 -10.23
N ASN A 43 4.90 5.96 -9.79
CA ASN A 43 6.02 5.31 -10.45
C ASN A 43 6.20 3.86 -9.96
N VAL A 44 5.90 3.58 -8.69
CA VAL A 44 5.89 2.21 -8.15
C VAL A 44 4.86 1.36 -8.87
N GLU A 45 3.63 1.86 -9.04
CA GLU A 45 2.55 1.16 -9.75
C GLU A 45 2.98 0.73 -11.16
N LYS A 46 3.66 1.62 -11.90
CA LYS A 46 4.20 1.30 -13.23
C LYS A 46 5.29 0.23 -13.18
N SER A 47 6.19 0.29 -12.20
CA SER A 47 7.24 -0.72 -12.03
C SER A 47 6.66 -2.09 -11.65
N ILE A 48 5.67 -2.14 -10.75
CA ILE A 48 4.96 -3.36 -10.38
C ILE A 48 4.25 -3.96 -11.60
N GLU A 49 3.52 -3.14 -12.36
CA GLU A 49 2.84 -3.58 -13.57
C GLU A 49 3.82 -4.18 -14.61
N ASN A 50 4.97 -3.54 -14.82
CA ASN A 50 6.02 -4.08 -15.69
C ASN A 50 6.57 -5.43 -15.20
N LEU A 51 6.76 -5.60 -13.90
CA LEU A 51 7.22 -6.88 -13.32
C LEU A 51 6.15 -7.97 -13.47
N LYS A 52 4.87 -7.65 -13.26
CA LYS A 52 3.74 -8.58 -13.49
C LYS A 52 3.65 -9.01 -14.95
N GLN A 53 3.79 -8.08 -15.90
CA GLN A 53 3.79 -8.38 -17.34
C GLN A 53 4.92 -9.32 -17.77
N LEU A 54 6.01 -9.36 -17.00
CA LEU A 54 7.16 -10.23 -17.22
C LEU A 54 7.11 -11.53 -16.39
N ASP A 55 6.02 -11.78 -15.66
CA ASP A 55 5.86 -12.94 -14.76
C ASP A 55 6.96 -13.01 -13.66
N LEU A 56 7.33 -11.83 -13.13
CA LEU A 56 8.36 -11.68 -12.09
C LEU A 56 7.78 -11.38 -10.69
N LEU A 57 6.45 -11.39 -10.53
CA LEU A 57 5.72 -11.07 -9.29
C LEU A 57 4.58 -12.05 -9.00
#